data_AF-A0A940AJA2-F1
#
_entry.id   AF-A0A940AJA2-F1
#
_cell.length_a   1.000
_cell.length_b   1.000
_cell.length_c   1.000
_cell.angle_alpha   90.00
_cell.angle_beta   90.00
_cell.angle_gamma   90.00
#
_symmetry.space_group_name_H-M   'P 1'
#
loop_
_entity.id
_entity.type
_entity.pdbx_description
1 polymer ?
#
loop_
_entity_poly.entity_id
_entity_poly.type
_entity_poly.pdbx_seq_one_letter_code
_entity_poly.pdbx_strand_id
1 'polypeptide(L)'
;MLKRFLVLPALSLGLLSACQSGNDALEKQNAEILAELKRINARLDDVEKQSKQNAEVYTDLRKIYAKMDYLEKQVRQLQIRRVPARSNRSNQTQTVLMQGGLRSPLVRPDREKLSKIQLSANPSDQQIIEYIRQIGEASEGQNIFSEADPQIAMYEKIGPGHLRLLLPYLRGEARYRHLYLALPKLIDERDKELVRQSLAKYPVLLQCAVRKGWLKEMKDEVFWLLKAGNPVLLHSIKDALPALAQTPEELKILKDVYVRDPYGYFLLNGLKKKLPEPEIREMVNRAWDEALINQLPEHQMTMRAQDAVQEGQNVEALKFLLKKLLLSAQARYPVRQITIFLSARCDFPIYDPVRLREWYDKNADRIVYDPATGKYVVKK
;
A
#
# COMPACT_ATOMS: atom_id res chain seq x y z
N MET A 1 5.97 -5.32 19.68
CA MET A 1 5.68 -5.47 21.13
C MET A 1 4.23 -5.90 21.29
N LEU A 2 3.96 -7.21 21.28
CA LEU A 2 2.65 -7.71 21.73
C LEU A 2 2.60 -7.52 23.24
N LYS A 3 1.62 -6.75 23.72
CA LYS A 3 1.33 -6.66 25.15
C LYS A 3 0.99 -8.09 25.62
N ARG A 4 1.69 -8.56 26.65
CA ARG A 4 1.35 -9.78 27.38
C ARG A 4 -0.15 -9.78 27.66
N PHE A 5 -0.90 -10.65 26.99
CA PHE A 5 -2.20 -11.05 27.49
C PHE A 5 -1.90 -11.84 28.76
N LEU A 6 -1.90 -11.15 29.90
CA LEU A 6 -2.23 -11.76 31.17
C LEU A 6 -3.65 -12.29 31.03
N VAL A 7 -3.79 -13.49 30.45
CA VAL A 7 -4.93 -14.35 30.70
C VAL A 7 -4.80 -14.73 32.17
N LEU A 8 -5.35 -13.85 32.99
CA LEU A 8 -5.40 -13.97 34.44
C LEU A 8 -5.92 -15.36 34.82
N PRO A 9 -5.27 -16.07 35.76
CA PRO A 9 -5.84 -17.24 36.43
C PRO A 9 -6.95 -16.85 37.43
N ALA A 10 -7.62 -15.71 37.22
CA ALA A 10 -8.65 -15.19 38.12
C ALA A 10 -10.02 -15.84 37.90
N LEU A 11 -10.21 -16.63 36.83
CA LEU A 11 -11.45 -17.39 36.61
C LEU A 11 -11.42 -18.80 37.22
N SER A 12 -10.28 -19.28 37.73
CA SER A 12 -10.17 -20.61 38.34
C SER A 12 -10.33 -20.66 39.86
N LEU A 13 -10.51 -19.51 40.53
CA LEU A 13 -10.63 -19.44 42.00
C LEU A 13 -12.02 -19.06 42.52
N GLY A 14 -12.98 -18.72 41.64
CA GLY A 14 -14.34 -18.30 42.04
C GLY A 14 -15.44 -19.36 41.88
N LEU A 15 -15.14 -20.54 41.34
CA LEU A 15 -16.14 -21.59 41.04
C LEU A 15 -15.92 -22.91 41.80
N LEU A 16 -15.00 -22.95 42.78
CA LEU A 16 -14.65 -24.16 43.54
C LEU A 16 -14.99 -24.08 45.04
N SER A 17 -16.04 -23.35 45.42
CA SER A 17 -16.51 -23.30 46.82
C SER A 17 -17.99 -23.65 47.03
N ALA A 18 -18.63 -24.31 46.07
CA ALA A 18 -19.93 -24.92 46.32
C ALA A 18 -20.08 -26.24 45.55
N CYS A 19 -20.49 -27.29 46.27
CA CYS A 19 -20.76 -28.66 45.84
C CYS A 19 -19.55 -29.62 45.81
N GLN A 20 -19.12 -30.02 47.02
CA GLN A 20 -18.62 -31.37 47.27
C GLN A 20 -19.72 -32.39 46.93
N SER A 21 -19.66 -32.97 45.73
CA SER A 21 -20.23 -34.29 45.44
C SER A 21 -19.56 -34.83 44.17
N GLY A 22 -18.85 -35.95 44.32
CA GLY A 22 -17.97 -36.56 43.34
C GLY A 22 -18.56 -36.66 41.94
N ASN A 23 -18.04 -35.82 41.04
CA ASN A 23 -18.27 -35.95 39.62
C ASN A 23 -16.89 -36.05 38.96
N ASP A 24 -16.27 -37.22 39.09
CA ASP A 24 -14.95 -37.56 38.54
C ASP A 24 -14.83 -37.21 37.05
N ALA A 25 -15.97 -37.24 36.33
CA ALA A 25 -16.06 -36.80 34.94
C ALA A 25 -15.77 -35.30 34.76
N LEU A 26 -16.26 -34.46 35.67
CA LEU A 26 -16.05 -33.01 35.64
C LEU A 26 -14.60 -32.65 36.00
N GLU A 27 -14.03 -33.33 37.00
CA GLU A 27 -12.62 -33.14 37.37
C GLU A 27 -11.68 -33.56 36.25
N LYS A 28 -11.96 -34.69 35.58
CA LYS A 28 -11.22 -35.14 34.41
C LYS A 28 -11.33 -34.15 33.25
N GLN A 29 -12.53 -33.64 32.97
CA GLN A 29 -12.74 -32.65 31.92
C GLN A 29 -12.00 -31.34 32.22
N ASN A 30 -12.01 -30.88 33.46
CA ASN A 30 -11.27 -29.69 33.88
C ASN A 30 -9.75 -29.89 33.76
N ALA A 31 -9.23 -31.07 34.09
CA ALA A 31 -7.82 -31.40 33.92
C ALA A 31 -7.41 -31.43 32.43
N GLU A 32 -8.26 -31.96 31.55
CA GLU A 32 -8.04 -31.97 30.10
C GLU A 32 -8.02 -30.55 29.51
N ILE A 33 -8.98 -29.71 29.88
CA ILE A 33 -9.03 -28.29 29.47
C ILE A 33 -7.77 -27.56 29.94
N LEU A 34 -7.34 -27.77 31.19
CA LEU A 34 -6.16 -27.12 31.74
C LEU A 34 -4.86 -27.57 31.05
N ALA A 35 -4.78 -28.84 30.66
CA ALA A 35 -3.67 -29.38 29.88
C ALA A 35 -3.64 -28.79 28.46
N GLU A 36 -4.80 -28.62 27.82
CA GLU A 36 -4.90 -28.02 26.49
C GLU A 36 -4.52 -26.52 26.50
N LEU A 37 -4.98 -25.77 27.52
CA LEU A 37 -4.57 -24.38 27.72
C LEU A 37 -3.06 -24.23 27.88
N LYS A 38 -2.42 -25.13 28.63
CA LYS A 38 -0.94 -25.15 28.76
C LYS A 38 -0.25 -25.41 27.42
N ARG A 39 -0.78 -26.32 26.59
CA ARG A 39 -0.25 -26.57 25.23
C ARG A 39 -0.40 -25.36 24.32
N ILE A 40 -1.53 -24.66 24.38
CA ILE A 40 -1.78 -23.45 23.58
C ILE A 40 -0.80 -22.33 23.98
N ASN A 41 -0.59 -22.10 25.27
CA ASN A 41 0.37 -21.11 25.74
C ASN A 41 1.80 -21.42 25.28
N ALA A 42 2.24 -22.67 25.37
CA ALA A 42 3.57 -23.07 24.88
C ALA A 42 3.73 -22.82 23.36
N ARG A 43 2.68 -23.08 22.56
CA ARG A 43 2.69 -22.79 21.12
C ARG A 43 2.74 -21.29 20.83
N LEU A 44 2.09 -20.46 21.63
CA LEU A 44 2.13 -18.99 21.49
C LEU A 44 3.54 -18.44 21.77
N ASP A 45 4.22 -18.96 22.78
CA ASP A 45 5.61 -18.58 23.10
C ASP A 45 6.57 -18.93 21.94
N ASP A 46 6.41 -20.11 21.34
CA ASP A 46 7.18 -20.52 20.16
C ASP A 46 6.92 -19.61 18.94
N VAL A 47 5.66 -19.23 18.71
CA VAL A 47 5.30 -18.30 17.62
C VAL A 47 5.87 -16.90 17.89
N GLU A 48 5.87 -16.42 19.13
CA GLU A 48 6.49 -15.14 19.48
C GLU A 48 8.01 -15.18 19.25
N LYS A 49 8.67 -16.29 19.61
CA LYS A 49 10.10 -16.50 19.37
C LYS A 49 10.44 -16.53 17.87
N GLN A 50 9.65 -17.25 17.06
CA GLN A 50 9.81 -17.25 15.60
C GLN A 50 9.56 -15.87 14.99
N SER A 51 8.58 -15.11 15.49
CA SER A 51 8.31 -13.75 15.04
C SER A 51 9.48 -12.80 15.29
N LYS A 52 10.13 -12.90 16.47
CA LYS A 52 11.35 -12.14 16.80
C LYS A 52 12.51 -12.51 15.88
N GLN A 53 12.75 -13.80 15.66
CA GLN A 53 13.78 -14.27 14.73
C GLN A 53 13.52 -13.77 13.30
N ASN A 54 12.27 -13.79 12.83
CA ASN A 54 11.92 -13.25 11.52
C ASN A 54 12.17 -11.74 11.44
N ALA A 55 11.86 -10.97 12.50
CA ALA A 55 12.15 -9.53 12.54
C ALA A 55 13.66 -9.22 12.44
N GLU A 56 14.51 -10.05 13.05
CA GLU A 56 15.97 -9.97 12.89
C GLU A 56 16.40 -10.27 11.45
N VAL A 57 15.85 -11.32 10.84
CA VAL A 57 16.10 -11.66 9.42
C VAL A 57 15.71 -10.51 8.48
N TYR A 58 14.57 -9.86 8.71
CA TYR A 58 14.16 -8.68 7.91
C TYR A 58 15.11 -7.49 8.10
N THR A 59 15.65 -7.31 9.31
CA THR A 59 16.63 -6.27 9.60
C THR A 59 17.95 -6.52 8.86
N ASP A 60 18.41 -7.77 8.81
CA ASP A 60 19.62 -8.14 8.09
C ASP A 60 19.44 -8.09 6.57
N LEU A 61 18.28 -8.51 6.05
CA LEU A 61 17.92 -8.31 4.64
C LEU A 61 17.95 -6.82 4.27
N ARG A 62 17.45 -5.92 5.13
CA ARG A 62 17.51 -4.47 4.90
C ARG A 62 18.95 -3.96 4.80
N LYS A 63 19.86 -4.44 5.66
CA LYS A 63 21.30 -4.11 5.58
C LYS A 63 21.94 -4.63 4.29
N ILE A 64 21.58 -5.84 3.86
CA ILE A 64 22.08 -6.42 2.59
C ILE A 64 21.61 -5.59 1.39
N TYR A 65 20.33 -5.23 1.32
CA TYR A 65 19.81 -4.38 0.24
C TYR A 65 20.46 -2.99 0.21
N ALA A 66 20.67 -2.37 1.37
CA ALA A 66 21.39 -1.08 1.46
C ALA A 66 22.84 -1.19 0.95
N LYS A 67 23.53 -2.31 1.25
CA LYS A 67 24.89 -2.57 0.78
C LYS A 67 24.93 -2.83 -0.74
N MET A 68 23.95 -3.55 -1.29
CA MET A 68 23.83 -3.75 -2.73
C MET A 68 23.63 -2.43 -3.48
N ASP A 69 22.72 -1.57 -3.03
CA ASP A 69 22.48 -0.25 -3.65
C ASP A 69 23.73 0.65 -3.60
N TYR A 70 24.48 0.62 -2.48
CA TYR A 70 25.77 1.32 -2.38
C TYR A 70 26.78 0.81 -3.41
N LEU A 71 26.92 -0.51 -3.55
CA LEU A 71 27.86 -1.11 -4.51
C LEU A 71 27.45 -0.83 -5.96
N GLU A 72 26.16 -0.86 -6.29
CA GLU A 72 25.68 -0.50 -7.62
C GLU A 72 26.02 0.96 -7.97
N LYS A 73 25.89 1.89 -7.02
CA LYS A 73 26.28 3.29 -7.20
C LYS A 73 27.79 3.43 -7.44
N GLN A 74 28.62 2.69 -6.70
CA GLN A 74 30.08 2.68 -6.90
C GLN A 74 30.46 2.13 -8.28
N VAL A 75 29.84 1.03 -8.72
CA VAL A 75 30.08 0.47 -10.06
C VAL A 75 29.71 1.46 -11.15
N ARG A 76 28.56 2.15 -11.04
CA ARG A 76 28.17 3.20 -12.00
C ARG A 76 29.18 4.35 -12.04
N GLN A 77 29.68 4.80 -10.89
CA GLN A 77 30.70 5.86 -10.84
C GLN A 77 32.02 5.44 -11.48
N LEU A 78 32.44 4.18 -11.31
CA LEU A 78 33.65 3.64 -11.94
C LEU A 78 33.50 3.45 -13.46
N GLN A 79 32.30 3.10 -13.94
CA GLN A 79 32.01 3.00 -15.37
C GLN A 79 32.04 4.38 -16.06
N ILE A 80 31.56 5.44 -15.38
CA ILE A 80 31.61 6.82 -15.89
C ILE A 80 33.05 7.34 -15.98
N ARG A 81 33.94 6.94 -15.06
CA ARG A 81 35.35 7.38 -15.03
C ARG A 81 36.27 6.66 -16.03
N ARG A 82 35.83 5.59 -16.68
CA ARG A 82 36.66 4.72 -17.55
C ARG A 82 36.58 5.01 -19.06
N VAL A 83 36.05 6.16 -19.50
CA VAL A 83 36.03 6.52 -20.93
C VAL A 83 37.22 7.43 -21.27
N PRO A 84 38.32 6.93 -21.86
CA PRO A 84 39.34 7.80 -22.46
C PRO A 84 38.94 8.21 -23.88
N ALA A 85 39.24 9.46 -24.22
CA ALA A 85 39.12 10.01 -25.56
C ALA A 85 40.28 9.51 -26.45
N ARG A 86 40.03 8.60 -27.41
CA ARG A 86 40.62 8.61 -28.77
C ARG A 86 40.16 7.45 -29.66
N SER A 87 40.08 7.82 -30.95
CA SER A 87 40.03 7.07 -32.23
C SER A 87 38.77 6.28 -32.63
N ASN A 88 38.06 6.95 -33.54
CA ASN A 88 37.26 6.45 -34.66
C ASN A 88 37.75 5.15 -35.36
N ARG A 89 36.75 4.48 -35.95
CA ARG A 89 36.80 3.46 -37.03
C ARG A 89 37.11 2.01 -36.62
N SER A 90 36.09 1.35 -36.07
CA SER A 90 35.54 0.08 -36.56
C SER A 90 34.60 -0.45 -35.47
N ASN A 91 33.33 -0.65 -35.82
CA ASN A 91 32.24 -1.33 -35.07
C ASN A 91 30.92 -0.53 -35.08
N GLN A 92 30.52 -0.04 -36.26
CA GLN A 92 29.11 0.23 -36.56
C GLN A 92 28.38 -1.11 -36.79
N THR A 93 28.21 -1.93 -35.75
CA THR A 93 27.18 -3.00 -35.78
C THR A 93 26.74 -3.51 -34.40
N GLN A 94 27.37 -3.13 -33.28
CA GLN A 94 27.02 -3.72 -31.98
C GLN A 94 26.87 -2.75 -30.80
N THR A 95 26.78 -1.43 -31.04
CA THR A 95 26.68 -0.46 -29.94
C THR A 95 25.63 0.62 -30.21
N VAL A 96 24.40 0.20 -30.51
CA VAL A 96 23.20 1.07 -30.51
C VAL A 96 22.17 0.62 -29.45
N LEU A 97 22.40 -0.48 -28.72
CA LEU A 97 21.39 -1.10 -27.85
C LEU A 97 21.45 -0.74 -26.35
N MET A 98 22.26 0.23 -25.93
CA MET A 98 22.47 0.53 -24.50
C MET A 98 22.07 1.97 -24.08
N GLN A 99 21.20 2.65 -24.84
CA GLN A 99 20.56 3.91 -24.42
C GLN A 99 19.03 3.95 -24.59
N GLY A 100 18.41 2.88 -25.08
CA GLY A 100 16.96 2.70 -25.00
C GLY A 100 16.65 1.75 -23.86
N GLY A 101 16.03 2.21 -22.78
CA GLY A 101 15.43 1.31 -21.81
C GLY A 101 14.53 0.31 -22.55
N LEU A 102 14.93 -0.96 -22.58
CA LEU A 102 14.12 -2.04 -23.13
C LEU A 102 12.85 -2.11 -22.27
N ARG A 103 11.82 -1.36 -22.70
CA ARG A 103 10.45 -1.70 -22.37
C ARG A 103 10.28 -3.13 -22.88
N SER A 104 9.95 -4.07 -21.99
CA SER A 104 9.54 -5.40 -22.40
C SER A 104 8.56 -5.27 -23.57
N PRO A 105 8.69 -6.09 -24.63
CA PRO A 105 7.79 -5.99 -25.77
C PRO A 105 6.35 -6.01 -25.28
N LEU A 106 5.55 -5.12 -25.84
CA LEU A 106 4.14 -4.96 -25.52
C LEU A 106 3.39 -6.21 -25.99
N VAL A 107 3.05 -7.10 -25.06
CA VAL A 107 2.38 -8.38 -25.33
C VAL A 107 0.88 -8.21 -25.11
N ARG A 108 0.12 -8.53 -26.16
CA ARG A 108 -1.35 -8.59 -26.19
C ARG A 108 -1.82 -10.05 -26.06
N PRO A 109 -3.10 -10.31 -25.74
CA PRO A 109 -3.59 -11.68 -25.65
C PRO A 109 -3.68 -12.34 -27.03
N ASP A 110 -3.75 -13.67 -27.04
CA ASP A 110 -3.99 -14.48 -28.22
C ASP A 110 -5.46 -14.35 -28.67
N ARG A 111 -5.70 -13.40 -29.59
CA ARG A 111 -7.05 -13.09 -30.09
C ARG A 111 -7.69 -14.25 -30.83
N GLU A 112 -6.90 -15.08 -31.51
CA GLU A 112 -7.43 -16.23 -32.23
C GLU A 112 -7.94 -17.28 -31.24
N LYS A 113 -7.17 -17.60 -30.20
CA LYS A 113 -7.65 -18.48 -29.12
C LYS A 113 -8.88 -17.91 -28.43
N LEU A 114 -8.86 -16.62 -28.07
CA LEU A 114 -10.01 -15.98 -27.43
C LEU A 114 -11.28 -16.08 -28.27
N SER A 115 -11.20 -15.93 -29.59
CA SER A 115 -12.35 -16.00 -30.49
C SER A 115 -13.01 -17.39 -30.57
N LYS A 116 -12.25 -18.44 -30.25
CA LYS A 116 -12.71 -19.85 -30.31
C LYS A 116 -13.35 -20.32 -28.99
N ILE A 117 -13.14 -19.57 -27.90
CA ILE A 117 -13.67 -19.92 -26.58
C ILE A 117 -15.15 -19.53 -26.51
N GLN A 118 -16.01 -20.50 -26.20
CA GLN A 118 -17.46 -20.31 -26.10
C GLN A 118 -17.99 -20.84 -24.76
N LEU A 119 -18.99 -20.16 -24.22
CA LEU A 119 -19.75 -20.59 -23.06
C LEU A 119 -21.18 -20.90 -23.52
N SER A 120 -21.72 -22.04 -23.11
CA SER A 120 -23.11 -22.39 -23.37
C SER A 120 -24.06 -21.44 -22.62
N ALA A 121 -25.32 -21.35 -23.05
CA ALA A 121 -26.31 -20.47 -22.43
C ALA A 121 -26.61 -20.82 -20.96
N ASN A 122 -26.57 -22.12 -20.63
CA ASN A 122 -26.75 -22.65 -19.28
C ASN A 122 -25.55 -23.54 -18.95
N PRO A 123 -24.40 -22.95 -18.58
CA PRO A 123 -23.19 -23.71 -18.35
C PRO A 123 -23.25 -24.47 -17.02
N SER A 124 -22.71 -25.68 -16.99
CA SER A 124 -22.44 -26.38 -15.74
C SER A 124 -21.25 -25.74 -15.01
N ASP A 125 -21.11 -26.00 -13.71
CA ASP A 125 -19.97 -25.53 -12.92
C ASP A 125 -18.61 -25.92 -13.55
N GLN A 126 -18.52 -27.13 -14.12
CA GLN A 126 -17.31 -27.59 -14.82
C GLN A 126 -17.05 -26.79 -16.10
N GLN A 127 -18.10 -26.45 -16.85
CA GLN A 127 -17.97 -25.62 -18.05
C GLN A 127 -17.52 -24.20 -17.70
N ILE A 128 -17.98 -23.63 -16.59
CA ILE A 128 -17.53 -22.32 -16.09
C ILE A 128 -16.05 -22.36 -15.72
N ILE A 129 -15.63 -23.38 -14.96
CA ILE A 129 -14.22 -23.57 -14.55
C ILE A 129 -13.31 -23.66 -15.78
N GLU A 130 -13.70 -24.49 -16.76
CA GLU A 130 -12.95 -24.69 -17.99
C GLU A 130 -12.89 -23.41 -18.83
N TYR A 131 -14.01 -22.69 -18.94
CA TYR A 131 -14.08 -21.42 -19.64
C TYR A 131 -13.14 -20.37 -19.02
N ILE A 132 -13.11 -20.25 -17.70
CA ILE A 132 -12.18 -19.34 -17.00
C ILE A 132 -10.72 -19.70 -17.28
N ARG A 133 -10.39 -21.01 -17.24
CA ARG A 133 -9.06 -21.53 -17.51
C ARG A 133 -8.61 -21.21 -18.94
N GLN A 134 -9.47 -21.47 -19.93
CA GLN A 134 -9.18 -21.20 -21.34
C GLN A 134 -8.93 -19.71 -21.60
N ILE A 135 -9.72 -18.82 -20.99
CA ILE A 135 -9.49 -17.36 -21.11
C ILE A 135 -8.14 -17.00 -20.49
N GLY A 136 -7.82 -17.52 -19.30
CA GLY A 136 -6.54 -17.28 -18.64
C GLY A 136 -5.35 -17.71 -19.50
N GLU A 137 -5.43 -18.90 -20.11
CA GLU A 137 -4.39 -19.44 -20.99
C GLU A 137 -4.21 -18.63 -22.27
N ALA A 138 -5.30 -18.16 -22.87
CA ALA A 138 -5.23 -17.26 -24.03
C ALA A 138 -4.70 -15.86 -23.67
N SER A 139 -4.68 -15.51 -22.39
CA SER A 139 -4.20 -14.24 -21.85
C SER A 139 -2.79 -14.31 -21.25
N GLU A 140 -2.16 -15.48 -21.27
CA GLU A 140 -0.86 -15.72 -20.65
C GLU A 140 0.22 -14.80 -21.26
N GLY A 141 1.03 -14.19 -20.39
CA GLY A 141 2.09 -13.27 -20.81
C GLY A 141 1.63 -11.87 -21.25
N GLN A 142 0.32 -11.58 -21.31
CA GLN A 142 -0.19 -10.24 -21.58
C GLN A 142 0.35 -9.23 -20.55
N ASN A 143 0.91 -8.11 -21.02
CA ASN A 143 1.50 -7.08 -20.16
C ASN A 143 0.96 -5.66 -20.41
N ILE A 144 0.02 -5.51 -21.34
CA ILE A 144 -0.82 -4.31 -21.48
C ILE A 144 -2.26 -4.70 -21.19
N PHE A 145 -2.95 -3.88 -20.41
CA PHE A 145 -4.33 -4.13 -20.02
C PHE A 145 -5.19 -2.91 -20.37
N SER A 146 -6.39 -3.16 -20.87
CA SER A 146 -7.40 -2.14 -21.16
C SER A 146 -8.76 -2.58 -20.62
N GLU A 147 -9.58 -1.62 -20.18
CA GLU A 147 -10.98 -1.87 -19.84
C GLU A 147 -11.83 -2.24 -21.07
N ALA A 148 -11.30 -2.05 -22.28
CA ALA A 148 -11.92 -2.48 -23.53
C ALA A 148 -11.46 -3.88 -24.00
N ASP A 149 -10.64 -4.58 -23.21
CA ASP A 149 -10.17 -5.90 -23.57
C ASP A 149 -11.33 -6.93 -23.58
N PRO A 150 -11.41 -7.80 -24.61
CA PRO A 150 -12.55 -8.70 -24.81
C PRO A 150 -12.74 -9.70 -23.65
N GLN A 151 -11.67 -10.05 -22.94
CA GLN A 151 -11.72 -10.97 -21.81
C GLN A 151 -12.70 -10.51 -20.72
N ILE A 152 -12.88 -9.19 -20.52
CA ILE A 152 -13.83 -8.67 -19.52
C ILE A 152 -15.26 -9.08 -19.91
N ALA A 153 -15.68 -8.76 -21.13
CA ALA A 153 -17.00 -9.14 -21.65
C ALA A 153 -17.18 -10.67 -21.69
N MET A 154 -16.10 -11.42 -21.95
CA MET A 154 -16.13 -12.88 -21.89
C MET A 154 -16.41 -13.38 -20.47
N TYR A 155 -15.71 -12.88 -19.45
CA TYR A 155 -15.97 -13.23 -18.06
C TYR A 155 -17.38 -12.83 -17.62
N GLU A 156 -17.87 -11.66 -18.02
CA GLU A 156 -19.22 -11.19 -17.70
C GLU A 156 -20.34 -12.13 -18.17
N LYS A 157 -20.11 -12.95 -19.21
CA LYS A 157 -21.08 -13.97 -19.68
C LYS A 157 -21.37 -15.08 -18.67
N ILE A 158 -20.51 -15.28 -17.67
CA ILE A 158 -20.73 -16.28 -16.61
C ILE A 158 -21.99 -15.94 -15.80
N GLY A 159 -22.29 -14.64 -15.63
CA GLY A 159 -23.40 -14.18 -14.81
C GLY A 159 -23.17 -14.36 -13.29
N PRO A 160 -24.11 -13.86 -12.47
CA PRO A 160 -24.02 -13.94 -11.01
C PRO A 160 -24.37 -15.33 -10.45
N GLY A 161 -24.03 -15.57 -9.17
CA GLY A 161 -24.37 -16.81 -8.46
C GLY A 161 -23.28 -17.88 -8.46
N HIS A 162 -22.14 -17.61 -9.08
CA HIS A 162 -21.02 -18.57 -9.21
C HIS A 162 -19.77 -18.15 -8.41
N LEU A 163 -19.90 -17.21 -7.46
CA LEU A 163 -18.74 -16.62 -6.76
C LEU A 163 -17.81 -17.70 -6.16
N ARG A 164 -18.34 -18.78 -5.59
CA ARG A 164 -17.54 -19.88 -5.03
C ARG A 164 -16.57 -20.49 -6.05
N LEU A 165 -16.99 -20.62 -7.31
CA LEU A 165 -16.16 -21.13 -8.40
C LEU A 165 -15.09 -20.13 -8.82
N LEU A 166 -15.34 -18.84 -8.64
CA LEU A 166 -14.41 -17.76 -9.02
C LEU A 166 -13.28 -17.56 -7.99
N LEU A 167 -13.53 -17.82 -6.70
CA LEU A 167 -12.58 -17.55 -5.61
C LEU A 167 -11.16 -18.08 -5.85
N PRO A 168 -10.93 -19.32 -6.35
CA PRO A 168 -9.58 -19.83 -6.59
C PRO A 168 -8.74 -18.96 -7.53
N TYR A 169 -9.39 -18.27 -8.47
CA TYR A 169 -8.76 -17.42 -9.49
C TYR A 169 -8.48 -15.99 -9.00
N LEU A 170 -8.91 -15.64 -7.78
CA LEU A 170 -8.75 -14.30 -7.20
C LEU A 170 -7.45 -14.12 -6.40
N ARG A 171 -6.49 -15.05 -6.53
CA ARG A 171 -5.24 -15.08 -5.74
C ARG A 171 -4.12 -14.16 -6.26
N GLY A 172 -4.39 -13.29 -7.24
CA GLY A 172 -3.41 -12.32 -7.72
C GLY A 172 -2.65 -12.73 -8.99
N GLU A 173 -3.02 -13.83 -9.65
CA GLU A 173 -2.37 -14.23 -10.90
C GLU A 173 -2.66 -13.23 -12.04
N ALA A 174 -1.61 -12.80 -12.74
CA ALA A 174 -1.71 -11.75 -13.75
C ALA A 174 -2.69 -12.10 -14.89
N ARG A 175 -2.75 -13.38 -15.27
CA ARG A 175 -3.65 -13.90 -16.31
C ARG A 175 -5.14 -13.76 -16.01
N TYR A 176 -5.52 -13.58 -14.74
CA TYR A 176 -6.91 -13.37 -14.33
C TYR A 176 -7.21 -11.92 -13.97
N ARG A 177 -6.35 -10.96 -14.35
CA ARG A 177 -6.56 -9.54 -14.03
C ARG A 177 -7.89 -9.00 -14.58
N HIS A 178 -8.32 -9.42 -15.77
CA HIS A 178 -9.60 -9.01 -16.36
C HIS A 178 -10.80 -9.56 -15.61
N LEU A 179 -10.68 -10.72 -14.95
CA LEU A 179 -11.75 -11.25 -14.09
C LEU A 179 -12.05 -10.26 -12.96
N TYR A 180 -11.04 -9.59 -12.42
CA TYR A 180 -11.23 -8.60 -11.35
C TYR A 180 -12.11 -7.44 -11.82
N LEU A 181 -11.95 -7.00 -13.06
CA LEU A 181 -12.77 -5.93 -13.62
C LEU A 181 -14.22 -6.38 -13.88
N ALA A 182 -14.43 -7.66 -14.21
CA ALA A 182 -15.75 -8.25 -14.42
C ALA A 182 -16.50 -8.57 -13.12
N LEU A 183 -15.79 -8.83 -12.01
CA LEU A 183 -16.36 -9.26 -10.73
C LEU A 183 -17.62 -8.49 -10.27
N PRO A 184 -17.70 -7.15 -10.38
CA PRO A 184 -18.90 -6.42 -9.93
C PRO A 184 -20.20 -6.83 -10.64
N LYS A 185 -20.14 -7.35 -11.88
CA LYS A 185 -21.31 -7.88 -12.60
C LYS A 185 -21.57 -9.36 -12.31
N LEU A 186 -20.58 -10.08 -11.80
CA LEU A 186 -20.65 -11.51 -11.45
C LEU A 186 -21.09 -11.75 -10.01
N ILE A 187 -21.34 -10.69 -9.25
CA ILE A 187 -21.70 -10.74 -7.84
C ILE A 187 -23.02 -9.99 -7.65
N ASP A 188 -23.97 -10.63 -6.97
CA ASP A 188 -25.24 -10.03 -6.57
C ASP A 188 -25.46 -10.07 -5.05
N GLU A 189 -26.64 -9.63 -4.59
CA GLU A 189 -26.96 -9.56 -3.16
C GLU A 189 -26.86 -10.92 -2.45
N ARG A 190 -27.07 -12.05 -3.14
CA ARG A 190 -26.98 -13.39 -2.55
C ARG A 190 -25.55 -13.75 -2.17
N ASP A 191 -24.57 -13.14 -2.82
CA ASP A 191 -23.16 -13.37 -2.59
C ASP A 191 -22.56 -12.53 -1.45
N LYS A 192 -23.32 -11.55 -0.91
CA LYS A 192 -22.82 -10.57 0.06
C LYS A 192 -22.12 -11.19 1.26
N GLU A 193 -22.73 -12.21 1.86
CA GLU A 193 -22.18 -12.88 3.03
C GLU A 193 -20.91 -13.68 2.69
N LEU A 194 -20.90 -14.33 1.53
CA LEU A 194 -19.69 -15.02 1.04
C LEU A 194 -18.56 -14.03 0.74
N VAL A 195 -18.87 -12.86 0.18
CA VAL A 195 -17.91 -11.78 -0.02
C VAL A 195 -17.30 -11.38 1.32
N ARG A 196 -18.14 -11.08 2.32
CA ARG A 196 -17.70 -10.68 3.67
C ARG A 196 -16.73 -11.70 4.28
N GLN A 197 -17.10 -12.97 4.28
CA GLN A 197 -16.27 -14.07 4.81
C GLN A 197 -14.98 -14.28 4.02
N SER A 198 -14.97 -13.92 2.74
CA SER A 198 -13.86 -14.15 1.83
C SER A 198 -12.87 -12.99 1.76
N LEU A 199 -13.21 -11.80 2.28
CA LEU A 199 -12.41 -10.57 2.18
C LEU A 199 -10.98 -10.73 2.69
N ALA A 200 -10.79 -11.46 3.79
CA ALA A 200 -9.47 -11.69 4.37
C ALA A 200 -8.51 -12.42 3.42
N LYS A 201 -9.06 -13.36 2.63
CA LYS A 201 -8.30 -14.18 1.67
C LYS A 201 -8.26 -13.56 0.28
N TYR A 202 -9.33 -12.86 -0.12
CA TYR A 202 -9.48 -12.27 -1.45
C TYR A 202 -9.86 -10.76 -1.34
N PRO A 203 -8.89 -9.90 -0.96
CA PRO A 203 -9.10 -8.46 -0.82
C PRO A 203 -9.70 -7.76 -2.04
N VAL A 204 -9.49 -8.31 -3.24
CA VAL A 204 -10.05 -7.78 -4.50
C VAL A 204 -11.58 -7.72 -4.48
N LEU A 205 -12.25 -8.54 -3.67
CA LEU A 205 -13.71 -8.50 -3.51
C LEU A 205 -14.20 -7.20 -2.87
N LEU A 206 -13.32 -6.42 -2.25
CA LEU A 206 -13.69 -5.16 -1.62
C LEU A 206 -14.23 -4.14 -2.62
N GLN A 207 -13.74 -4.13 -3.86
CA GLN A 207 -14.29 -3.26 -4.92
C GLN A 207 -15.77 -3.58 -5.21
N CYS A 208 -16.19 -4.84 -5.01
CA CYS A 208 -17.57 -5.25 -5.21
C CYS A 208 -18.43 -4.73 -4.06
N ALA A 209 -17.95 -4.84 -2.82
CA ALA A 209 -18.60 -4.24 -1.65
C ALA A 209 -18.73 -2.70 -1.79
N VAL A 210 -17.74 -2.02 -2.38
CA VAL A 210 -17.84 -0.57 -2.70
C VAL A 210 -18.98 -0.30 -3.67
N ARG A 211 -18.98 -0.97 -4.84
CA ARG A 211 -19.96 -0.73 -5.91
C ARG A 211 -21.39 -1.08 -5.51
N LYS A 212 -21.55 -2.02 -4.60
CA LYS A 212 -22.86 -2.45 -4.07
C LYS A 212 -23.28 -1.68 -2.81
N GLY A 213 -22.44 -0.79 -2.29
CA GLY A 213 -22.76 0.01 -1.10
C GLY A 213 -22.71 -0.77 0.23
N TRP A 214 -22.04 -1.92 0.27
CA TRP A 214 -22.00 -2.80 1.45
C TRP A 214 -20.96 -2.44 2.50
N LEU A 215 -20.10 -1.45 2.25
CA LEU A 215 -18.98 -1.12 3.13
C LEU A 215 -19.38 -0.81 4.58
N LYS A 216 -20.56 -0.21 4.79
CA LYS A 216 -21.05 0.11 6.14
C LYS A 216 -21.32 -1.15 6.96
N GLU A 217 -21.82 -2.19 6.31
CA GLU A 217 -22.12 -3.48 6.94
C GLU A 217 -20.88 -4.36 7.10
N MET A 218 -19.85 -4.15 6.27
CA MET A 218 -18.56 -4.86 6.33
C MET A 218 -17.47 -4.03 7.02
N LYS A 219 -17.86 -3.09 7.89
CA LYS A 219 -16.94 -2.11 8.47
C LYS A 219 -15.80 -2.78 9.23
N ASP A 220 -16.10 -3.77 10.06
CA ASP A 220 -15.11 -4.43 10.90
C ASP A 220 -14.07 -5.19 10.08
N GLU A 221 -14.51 -5.87 9.02
CA GLU A 221 -13.64 -6.55 8.07
C GLU A 221 -12.73 -5.56 7.33
N VAL A 222 -13.26 -4.40 6.92
CA VAL A 222 -12.48 -3.33 6.27
C VAL A 222 -11.39 -2.82 7.21
N PHE A 223 -11.72 -2.51 8.48
CA PHE A 223 -10.73 -2.01 9.43
C PHE A 223 -9.72 -3.08 9.85
N TRP A 224 -10.12 -4.35 9.92
CA TRP A 224 -9.18 -5.46 10.12
C TRP A 224 -8.18 -5.55 8.96
N LEU A 225 -8.68 -5.46 7.73
CA LEU A 225 -7.90 -5.47 6.49
C LEU A 225 -6.89 -4.30 6.43
N LEU A 226 -7.30 -3.09 6.85
CA LEU A 226 -6.39 -1.94 6.96
C LEU A 226 -5.26 -2.16 7.95
N LYS A 227 -5.56 -2.74 9.13
CA LYS A 227 -4.54 -3.04 10.15
C LYS A 227 -3.51 -4.06 9.65
N ALA A 228 -3.94 -5.01 8.81
CA ALA A 228 -3.07 -6.00 8.19
C ALA A 228 -2.14 -5.42 7.11
N GLY A 229 -2.34 -4.16 6.70
CA GLY A 229 -1.43 -3.45 5.79
C GLY A 229 -1.51 -3.94 4.35
N ASN A 230 -2.69 -4.33 3.87
CA ASN A 230 -2.83 -4.81 2.50
C ASN A 230 -2.94 -3.63 1.49
N PRO A 231 -1.95 -3.43 0.60
CA PRO A 231 -1.85 -2.23 -0.23
C PRO A 231 -2.91 -2.16 -1.35
N VAL A 232 -3.50 -3.29 -1.75
CA VAL A 232 -4.53 -3.36 -2.81
C VAL A 232 -5.85 -2.73 -2.35
N LEU A 233 -6.08 -2.71 -1.03
CA LEU A 233 -7.31 -2.19 -0.43
C LEU A 233 -7.50 -0.70 -0.69
N LEU A 234 -6.45 0.10 -0.49
CA LEU A 234 -6.57 1.54 -0.33
C LEU A 234 -7.08 2.22 -1.59
N HIS A 235 -6.65 1.76 -2.76
CA HIS A 235 -7.11 2.33 -4.02
C HIS A 235 -8.61 2.06 -4.27
N SER A 236 -9.13 0.92 -3.80
CA SER A 236 -10.50 0.49 -4.05
C SER A 236 -11.52 1.24 -3.18
N ILE A 237 -11.11 1.69 -2.00
CA ILE A 237 -12.00 2.31 -1.00
C ILE A 237 -11.69 3.79 -0.74
N LYS A 238 -10.80 4.41 -1.52
CA LYS A 238 -10.23 5.74 -1.24
C LYS A 238 -11.29 6.81 -0.89
N ASP A 239 -12.41 6.81 -1.61
CA ASP A 239 -13.44 7.85 -1.50
C ASP A 239 -14.41 7.56 -0.34
N ALA A 240 -14.62 6.28 -0.01
CA ALA A 240 -15.54 5.86 1.04
C ALA A 240 -14.88 5.79 2.43
N LEU A 241 -13.57 5.53 2.47
CA LEU A 241 -12.88 5.20 3.71
C LEU A 241 -12.92 6.32 4.76
N PRO A 242 -12.71 7.60 4.42
CA PRO A 242 -12.83 8.66 5.41
C PRO A 242 -14.24 8.78 6.01
N ALA A 243 -15.29 8.51 5.23
CA ALA A 243 -16.67 8.56 5.71
C ALA A 243 -17.00 7.39 6.65
N LEU A 244 -16.36 6.24 6.43
CA LEU A 244 -16.57 5.01 7.19
C LEU A 244 -16.07 5.09 8.64
N ALA A 245 -14.98 5.82 8.90
CA ALA A 245 -14.45 6.02 10.25
C ALA A 245 -15.30 6.99 11.07
N GLN A 246 -15.95 6.52 12.13
CA GLN A 246 -16.85 7.28 12.98
C GLN A 246 -16.36 7.36 14.44
N THR A 247 -15.54 6.42 14.89
CA THR A 247 -15.03 6.40 16.28
C THR A 247 -13.57 6.89 16.39
N PRO A 248 -13.12 7.34 17.57
CA PRO A 248 -11.71 7.68 17.81
C PRO A 248 -10.73 6.55 17.47
N GLU A 249 -11.10 5.30 17.77
CA GLU A 249 -10.30 4.11 17.47
C GLU A 249 -10.16 3.88 15.96
N GLU A 250 -11.24 4.09 15.21
CA GLU A 250 -11.25 3.99 13.74
C GLU A 250 -10.41 5.10 13.11
N LEU A 251 -10.54 6.34 13.61
CA LEU A 251 -9.70 7.46 13.18
C LEU A 251 -8.22 7.19 13.47
N LYS A 252 -7.88 6.59 14.61
CA LYS A 252 -6.52 6.18 14.93
C LYS A 252 -5.95 5.20 13.90
N ILE A 253 -6.75 4.22 13.46
CA ILE A 253 -6.33 3.28 12.41
C ILE A 253 -6.03 4.03 11.11
N LEU A 254 -6.89 4.97 10.71
CA LEU A 254 -6.66 5.77 9.51
C LEU A 254 -5.43 6.68 9.62
N LYS A 255 -5.17 7.28 10.79
CA LYS A 255 -3.93 8.03 11.05
C LYS A 255 -2.70 7.13 10.85
N ASP A 256 -2.72 5.93 11.42
CA ASP A 256 -1.60 5.00 11.29
C ASP A 256 -1.43 4.44 9.87
N VAL A 257 -2.51 4.32 9.09
CA VAL A 257 -2.45 4.00 7.66
C VAL A 257 -1.84 5.15 6.89
N TYR A 258 -2.30 6.38 7.11
CA TYR A 258 -1.75 7.58 6.48
C TYR A 258 -0.24 7.72 6.72
N VAL A 259 0.22 7.44 7.95
CA VAL A 259 1.64 7.54 8.31
C VAL A 259 2.49 6.45 7.66
N ARG A 260 2.05 5.18 7.69
CA ARG A 260 2.89 4.05 7.24
C ARG A 260 2.82 3.77 5.74
N ASP A 261 1.66 3.98 5.13
CA ASP A 261 1.39 3.51 3.77
C ASP A 261 1.65 4.65 2.78
N PRO A 262 2.58 4.51 1.84
CA PRO A 262 2.85 5.55 0.86
C PRO A 262 1.63 5.95 0.01
N TYR A 263 0.66 5.05 -0.15
CA TYR A 263 -0.58 5.30 -0.89
C TYR A 263 -1.70 5.87 -0.01
N GLY A 264 -1.50 5.99 1.30
CA GLY A 264 -2.48 6.54 2.24
C GLY A 264 -2.69 8.06 2.16
N TYR A 265 -1.98 8.78 1.29
CA TYR A 265 -2.00 10.24 1.20
C TYR A 265 -3.41 10.84 0.99
N PHE A 266 -4.32 10.13 0.29
CA PHE A 266 -5.69 10.60 0.04
C PHE A 266 -6.51 10.78 1.32
N LEU A 267 -6.10 10.15 2.43
CA LEU A 267 -6.80 10.22 3.71
C LEU A 267 -6.74 11.62 4.34
N LEU A 268 -5.74 12.45 4.00
CA LEU A 268 -5.50 13.72 4.68
C LEU A 268 -6.74 14.62 4.71
N ASN A 269 -7.35 14.86 3.55
CA ASN A 269 -8.52 15.73 3.44
C ASN A 269 -9.72 15.22 4.24
N GLY A 270 -9.87 13.90 4.32
CA GLY A 270 -10.91 13.26 5.12
C GLY A 270 -10.66 13.39 6.62
N LEU A 271 -9.42 13.18 7.05
CA LEU A 271 -8.99 13.29 8.44
C LEU A 271 -9.05 14.72 8.95
N LYS A 272 -8.70 15.72 8.13
CA LYS A 272 -8.80 17.15 8.47
C LYS A 272 -10.21 17.59 8.86
N LYS A 273 -11.25 16.93 8.35
CA LYS A 273 -12.65 17.23 8.70
C LYS A 273 -13.06 16.67 10.06
N LYS A 274 -12.26 15.77 10.63
CA LYS A 274 -12.63 14.97 11.82
C LYS A 274 -11.66 15.12 12.98
N LEU A 275 -10.42 15.55 12.71
CA LEU A 275 -9.37 15.70 13.71
C LEU A 275 -9.06 17.18 13.95
N PRO A 276 -8.69 17.56 15.17
CA PRO A 276 -8.23 18.90 15.47
C PRO A 276 -6.86 19.17 14.83
N GLU A 277 -6.56 20.44 14.54
CA GLU A 277 -5.32 20.85 13.86
C GLU A 277 -4.02 20.31 14.50
N PRO A 278 -3.85 20.31 15.84
CA PRO A 278 -2.64 19.78 16.46
C PRO A 278 -2.39 18.29 16.13
N GLU A 279 -3.44 17.48 16.05
CA GLU A 279 -3.32 16.07 15.70
C GLU A 279 -2.98 15.86 14.22
N ILE A 280 -3.51 16.71 13.33
CA ILE A 280 -3.12 16.70 11.91
C ILE A 280 -1.65 17.07 11.77
N ARG A 281 -1.20 18.12 12.47
CA ARG A 281 0.19 18.58 12.46
C ARG A 281 1.15 17.48 12.90
N GLU A 282 0.86 16.81 14.01
CA GLU A 282 1.64 15.67 14.49
C GLU A 282 1.68 14.53 13.45
N MET A 283 0.51 14.17 12.91
CA MET A 283 0.36 13.07 11.95
C MET A 283 1.17 13.30 10.66
N VAL A 284 1.10 14.49 10.05
CA VAL A 284 1.83 14.76 8.80
C VAL A 284 3.34 14.84 9.01
N ASN A 285 3.80 15.34 10.16
CA ASN A 285 5.22 15.37 10.50
C ASN A 285 5.76 13.96 10.73
N ARG A 286 5.02 13.12 11.46
CA ARG A 286 5.38 11.71 11.63
C ARG A 286 5.41 10.97 10.29
N ALA A 287 4.48 11.25 9.38
CA ALA A 287 4.48 10.65 8.03
C ALA A 287 5.69 11.09 7.20
N TRP A 288 6.14 12.35 7.35
CA TRP A 288 7.36 12.84 6.73
C TRP A 288 8.61 12.15 7.29
N ASP A 289 8.71 12.01 8.60
CA ASP A 289 9.85 11.34 9.25
C ASP A 289 9.93 9.86 8.85
N GLU A 290 8.79 9.16 8.80
CA GLU A 290 8.71 7.79 8.30
C GLU A 290 9.09 7.68 6.82
N ALA A 291 8.71 8.66 6.00
CA ALA A 291 9.10 8.70 4.59
C ALA A 291 10.62 8.82 4.42
N LEU A 292 11.27 9.65 5.24
CA LEU A 292 12.74 9.78 5.29
C LEU A 292 13.41 8.47 5.72
N ILE A 293 12.94 7.86 6.81
CA ILE A 293 13.49 6.61 7.35
C ILE A 293 13.39 5.47 6.33
N ASN A 294 12.26 5.40 5.63
CA ASN A 294 11.99 4.34 4.66
C ASN A 294 12.49 4.67 3.24
N GLN A 295 13.07 5.85 3.04
CA GLN A 295 13.62 6.31 1.76
C GLN A 295 12.63 6.10 0.61
N LEU A 296 11.41 6.61 0.78
CA LEU A 296 10.36 6.42 -0.22
C LEU A 296 10.80 6.96 -1.60
N PRO A 297 10.25 6.42 -2.70
CA PRO A 297 10.39 6.98 -4.03
C PRO A 297 10.16 8.50 -4.05
N GLU A 298 10.91 9.20 -4.89
CA GLU A 298 10.99 10.67 -4.87
C GLU A 298 9.63 11.37 -4.99
N HIS A 299 8.70 10.81 -5.78
CA HIS A 299 7.35 11.35 -5.93
C HIS A 299 6.56 11.27 -4.61
N GLN A 300 6.66 10.17 -3.86
CA GLN A 300 6.01 9.99 -2.56
C GLN A 300 6.66 10.89 -1.51
N MET A 301 7.99 10.99 -1.49
CA MET A 301 8.71 11.94 -0.62
C MET A 301 8.24 13.37 -0.83
N THR A 302 8.07 13.78 -2.09
CA THR A 302 7.61 15.13 -2.44
C THR A 302 6.20 15.40 -1.90
N MET A 303 5.29 14.44 -2.05
CA MET A 303 3.94 14.57 -1.51
C MET A 303 3.93 14.68 0.01
N ARG A 304 4.70 13.83 0.71
CA ARG A 304 4.81 13.91 2.19
C ARG A 304 5.42 15.22 2.66
N ALA A 305 6.41 15.73 1.96
CA ALA A 305 6.99 17.04 2.25
C ALA A 305 5.96 18.16 2.06
N GLN A 306 5.14 18.11 1.00
CA GLN A 306 4.09 19.11 0.79
C GLN A 306 3.06 19.08 1.93
N ASP A 307 2.60 17.90 2.36
CA ASP A 307 1.67 17.78 3.48
C ASP A 307 2.28 18.32 4.79
N ALA A 308 3.55 17.99 5.08
CA ALA A 308 4.25 18.47 6.27
C ALA A 308 4.56 19.98 6.23
N VAL A 309 4.79 20.56 5.04
CA VAL A 309 4.92 22.01 4.89
C VAL A 309 3.56 22.70 5.07
N GLN A 310 2.53 22.12 4.49
CA GLN A 310 1.22 22.75 4.43
C GLN A 310 0.48 22.72 5.77
N GLU A 311 0.50 21.56 6.44
CA GLU A 311 -0.28 21.30 7.66
C GLU A 311 0.63 21.08 8.88
N GLY A 312 1.87 20.63 8.64
CA GLY A 312 2.84 20.26 9.68
C GLY A 312 3.69 21.41 10.19
N GLN A 313 3.69 22.55 9.48
CA GLN A 313 4.55 23.70 9.75
C GLN A 313 6.04 23.32 9.78
N ASN A 314 6.41 22.28 9.02
CA ASN A 314 7.71 21.64 9.09
C ASN A 314 8.76 22.37 8.24
N VAL A 315 9.76 22.95 8.89
CA VAL A 315 10.85 23.68 8.24
C VAL A 315 11.77 22.74 7.46
N GLU A 316 12.04 21.54 7.95
CA GLU A 316 12.94 20.59 7.28
C GLU A 316 12.30 20.01 6.00
N ALA A 317 11.00 19.75 6.02
CA ALA A 317 10.25 19.40 4.81
C ALA A 317 10.27 20.54 3.78
N LEU A 318 10.17 21.81 4.22
CA LEU A 318 10.31 22.96 3.33
C LEU A 318 11.70 23.01 2.69
N LYS A 319 12.75 22.87 3.51
CA LYS A 319 14.14 22.84 3.04
C LYS A 319 14.37 21.72 2.03
N PHE A 320 13.76 20.55 2.23
CA PHE A 320 13.77 19.46 1.25
C PHE A 320 13.18 19.90 -0.10
N LEU A 321 12.00 20.53 -0.12
CA LEU A 321 11.37 21.01 -1.35
C LEU A 321 12.19 22.12 -2.03
N LEU A 322 12.78 23.03 -1.26
CA LEU A 322 13.67 24.09 -1.77
C LEU A 322 14.93 23.51 -2.43
N LYS A 323 15.60 22.55 -1.77
CA LYS A 323 16.75 21.84 -2.36
C LYS A 323 16.36 21.12 -3.65
N LYS A 324 15.19 20.50 -3.70
CA LYS A 324 14.68 19.84 -4.91
C LYS A 324 14.48 20.85 -6.06
N LEU A 325 13.92 22.02 -5.78
CA LEU A 325 13.77 23.10 -6.76
C LEU A 325 15.14 23.57 -7.29
N LEU A 326 16.13 23.72 -6.41
CA LEU A 326 17.49 24.12 -6.78
C LEU A 326 18.25 23.08 -7.62
N LEU A 327 18.03 21.78 -7.37
CA LEU A 327 18.62 20.68 -8.14
C LEU A 327 17.95 20.52 -9.51
N SER A 328 16.64 20.68 -9.57
CA SER A 328 15.87 20.53 -10.82
C SER A 328 15.96 21.75 -11.74
N ALA A 329 16.30 22.94 -11.25
CA ALA A 329 16.68 24.05 -12.13
C ALA A 329 17.86 23.71 -13.08
N GLN A 330 18.63 22.66 -12.77
CA GLN A 330 19.72 22.13 -13.60
C GLN A 330 19.27 21.01 -14.56
N ALA A 331 18.10 20.39 -14.33
CA ALA A 331 17.60 19.24 -15.07
C ALA A 331 16.14 19.49 -15.49
N ARG A 332 15.85 19.61 -16.79
CA ARG A 332 14.56 20.00 -17.44
C ARG A 332 13.30 19.18 -17.06
N TYR A 333 13.00 18.99 -15.78
CA TYR A 333 11.87 18.25 -15.23
C TYR A 333 10.80 19.20 -14.69
N PRO A 334 9.52 18.76 -14.60
CA PRO A 334 8.41 19.64 -14.26
C PRO A 334 8.41 20.03 -12.78
N VAL A 335 9.13 21.10 -12.44
CA VAL A 335 9.18 21.72 -11.10
C VAL A 335 8.04 22.71 -10.85
N ARG A 336 7.18 22.92 -11.85
CA ARG A 336 6.13 23.95 -11.84
C ARG A 336 5.17 23.77 -10.66
N GLN A 337 4.82 22.53 -10.31
CA GLN A 337 3.92 22.27 -9.17
C GLN A 337 4.54 22.65 -7.82
N ILE A 338 5.81 22.30 -7.60
CA ILE A 338 6.53 22.68 -6.36
C ILE A 338 6.69 24.20 -6.31
N THR A 339 7.03 24.84 -7.43
CA THR A 339 7.19 26.30 -7.54
C THR A 339 5.90 27.02 -7.15
N ILE A 340 4.76 26.61 -7.75
CA ILE A 340 3.44 27.18 -7.44
C ILE A 340 3.10 26.97 -5.96
N PHE A 341 3.25 25.74 -5.47
CA PHE A 341 2.98 25.38 -4.09
C PHE A 341 3.79 26.24 -3.09
N LEU A 342 5.10 26.35 -3.28
CA LEU A 342 5.98 27.10 -2.40
C LEU A 342 5.72 28.61 -2.48
N SER A 343 5.39 29.15 -3.65
CA SER A 343 5.10 30.60 -3.80
C SER A 343 3.90 31.07 -2.98
N ALA A 344 2.96 30.18 -2.67
CA ALA A 344 1.83 30.49 -1.80
C ALA A 344 2.20 30.45 -0.30
N ARG A 345 3.36 29.89 0.06
CA ARG A 345 3.75 29.57 1.44
C ARG A 345 5.01 30.27 1.92
N CYS A 346 5.72 30.96 1.04
CA CYS A 346 6.89 31.74 1.39
C CYS A 346 7.02 32.94 0.46
N ASP A 347 7.64 34.00 0.97
CA ASP A 347 7.94 35.21 0.19
C ASP A 347 9.38 35.18 -0.37
N PHE A 348 9.90 33.98 -0.60
CA PHE A 348 11.24 33.75 -1.13
C PHE A 348 11.24 33.92 -2.66
N PRO A 349 12.41 34.13 -3.31
CA PRO A 349 12.49 34.28 -4.76
C PRO A 349 12.34 32.94 -5.50
N ILE A 350 11.24 32.20 -5.26
CA ILE A 350 10.96 30.84 -5.74
C ILE A 350 10.96 30.73 -7.27
N TYR A 351 10.64 31.81 -7.98
CA TYR A 351 10.58 31.85 -9.45
C TYR A 351 11.94 32.11 -10.13
N ASP A 352 12.97 32.47 -9.36
CA ASP A 352 14.31 32.76 -9.88
C ASP A 352 15.31 31.80 -9.23
N PRO A 353 15.70 30.70 -9.91
CA PRO A 353 16.58 29.69 -9.32
C PRO A 353 17.97 30.22 -8.91
N VAL A 354 18.47 31.27 -9.57
CA VAL A 354 19.77 31.87 -9.25
C VAL A 354 19.64 32.65 -7.95
N ARG A 355 18.67 33.56 -7.88
CA ARG A 355 18.38 34.32 -6.65
C ARG A 355 17.97 33.42 -5.50
N LEU A 356 17.21 32.35 -5.78
CA LEU A 356 16.82 31.37 -4.77
C LEU A 356 18.03 30.67 -4.18
N ARG A 357 19.04 30.30 -4.99
CA ARG A 357 20.26 29.66 -4.50
C ARG A 357 21.02 30.59 -3.56
N GLU A 358 21.33 31.80 -4.03
CA GLU A 358 22.04 32.80 -3.22
C GLU A 358 21.28 33.15 -1.93
N TRP A 359 19.96 33.25 -2.02
CA TRP A 359 19.10 33.48 -0.88
C TRP A 359 19.11 32.30 0.09
N TYR A 360 19.00 31.06 -0.41
CA TYR A 360 18.95 29.86 0.41
C TYR A 360 20.27 29.65 1.16
N ASP A 361 21.40 29.79 0.49
CA ASP A 361 22.73 29.61 1.09
C ASP A 361 22.99 30.60 2.25
N LYS A 362 22.38 31.79 2.21
CA LYS A 362 22.51 32.82 3.27
C LYS A 362 21.51 32.66 4.41
N ASN A 363 20.35 32.05 4.16
CA ASN A 363 19.20 32.14 5.07
C ASN A 363 18.66 30.79 5.56
N ALA A 364 19.10 29.65 5.01
CA ALA A 364 18.51 28.34 5.29
C ALA A 364 18.33 28.04 6.79
N ASP A 365 19.33 28.35 7.62
CA ASP A 365 19.31 28.05 9.06
C ASP A 365 18.44 29.00 9.88
N ARG A 366 17.96 30.09 9.27
CA ARG A 366 17.11 31.10 9.89
C ARG A 366 15.64 30.97 9.46
N ILE A 367 15.30 30.01 8.62
CA ILE A 367 13.92 29.81 8.18
C ILE A 367 13.07 29.33 9.37
N VAL A 368 11.95 30.00 9.59
CA VAL A 368 10.96 29.66 10.62
C VAL A 368 9.56 29.74 10.01
N TYR A 369 8.60 29.01 10.60
CA TYR A 369 7.18 29.21 10.30
C TYR A 369 6.63 30.35 11.16
N ASP A 370 5.92 31.28 10.53
CA ASP A 370 5.23 32.38 11.20
C ASP A 370 3.72 32.08 11.27
N PRO A 371 3.19 31.78 12.48
CA PRO A 371 1.77 31.50 12.67
C PRO A 371 0.85 32.69 12.35
N ALA A 372 1.34 33.93 12.44
CA ALA A 372 0.53 35.11 12.21
C ALA A 372 0.24 35.30 10.71
N THR A 373 1.21 35.01 9.85
CA THR A 373 1.07 35.14 8.40
C THR A 373 0.73 33.82 7.70
N GLY A 374 0.89 32.68 8.40
CA GLY A 374 0.72 31.35 7.82
C GLY A 374 1.80 30.98 6.80
N LYS A 375 2.94 31.67 6.83
CA LYS A 375 4.03 31.55 5.87
C LYS A 375 5.35 31.19 6.55
N TYR A 376 6.29 30.71 5.75
CA TYR A 376 7.68 30.57 6.15
C TYR A 376 8.46 31.85 5.86
N VAL A 377 9.20 32.32 6.86
CA VAL A 377 9.93 33.58 6.85
C VAL A 377 11.34 33.38 7.38
N VAL A 378 12.21 34.39 7.22
CA VAL A 378 13.54 34.41 7.84
C VAL A 378 13.44 35.10 9.19
N LYS A 379 13.86 34.41 10.26
CA LYS A 379 13.96 35.00 11.59
C LYS A 379 15.02 36.11 11.54
N LYS A 380 14.60 37.34 11.86
CA LYS A 380 15.47 38.52 11.90
C LYS A 380 16.60 38.32 12.88
#